data_AF-A0A7L3EV19-F1
#
_entry.id   AF-A0A7L3EV19-F1
#
_cell.length_a   1.000
_cell.length_b   1.000
_cell.length_c   1.000
_cell.angle_alpha   90.00
_cell.angle_beta   90.00
_cell.angle_gamma   90.00
#
_symmetry.space_group_name_H-M   'P 1'
#
loop_
_entity.id
_entity.type
_entity.pdbx_description
1 polymer ?
#
loop_
_entity_poly.entity_id
_entity_poly.type
_entity_poly.pdbx_seq_one_letter_code
_entity_poly.pdbx_strand_id
1 'polypeptide(L)'
;MAMQMQLEASADTSAEEESFGPQLISRLEQCGINANDVKKLEEAGFHTVEAVAYAPKKELLNIKGISEAKADKILAEAAKLVPMGFTTATEFHQRRSEIIQITTGSKELDKLLQGGIETGSITELFGEFRTGKTQLCHTLAVTCQLPIDRGGGEGKAMYIDTEGTFRPERLLAVAERYGLSGSDVLDNVAYARGFNTDHQTQLLYQASAMMAESRYALLIVDSATALYRTDYSGRGELSA
;
A
#
# COMPACT_ATOMS: atom_id res chain seq x y z
N MET A 1 11.67 -23.72 -58.80
CA MET A 1 10.79 -22.55 -58.63
C MET A 1 9.61 -23.02 -57.79
N ALA A 2 9.36 -22.61 -56.56
CA ALA A 2 9.76 -21.44 -55.77
C ALA A 2 10.03 -21.93 -54.31
N MET A 3 11.19 -21.61 -53.75
CA MET A 3 11.44 -20.50 -52.82
C MET A 3 10.76 -20.72 -51.45
N GLN A 4 11.51 -21.41 -50.59
CA GLN A 4 11.28 -21.61 -49.17
C GLN A 4 11.71 -20.31 -48.46
N MET A 5 10.77 -19.44 -48.13
CA MET A 5 11.04 -18.28 -47.25
C MET A 5 11.09 -18.76 -45.81
N GLN A 6 12.31 -18.83 -45.27
CA GLN A 6 12.59 -18.86 -43.85
C GLN A 6 12.08 -17.55 -43.23
N LEU A 7 11.14 -17.66 -42.29
CA LEU A 7 10.83 -16.59 -41.35
C LEU A 7 11.77 -16.77 -40.16
N GLU A 8 12.90 -16.08 -40.20
CA GLU A 8 13.72 -15.80 -39.02
C GLU A 8 12.95 -14.79 -38.16
N ALA A 9 12.18 -15.30 -37.19
CA ALA A 9 11.72 -14.48 -36.08
C ALA A 9 12.90 -14.34 -35.11
N SER A 10 13.63 -13.23 -35.24
CA SER A 10 14.56 -12.76 -34.21
C SER A 10 13.77 -12.53 -32.92
N ALA A 11 13.83 -13.49 -32.01
CA ALA A 11 13.38 -13.36 -30.65
C ALA A 11 14.35 -12.44 -29.89
N ASP A 12 14.25 -11.14 -30.15
CA ASP A 12 14.76 -10.12 -29.25
C ASP A 12 13.63 -9.77 -28.26
N THR A 13 13.31 -10.74 -27.41
CA THR A 13 12.51 -10.53 -26.20
C THR A 13 13.46 -10.17 -25.07
N SER A 14 14.05 -8.97 -25.13
CA SER A 14 14.23 -8.21 -23.90
C SER A 14 12.85 -7.68 -23.52
N ALA A 15 11.99 -8.56 -23.01
CA ALA A 15 10.86 -8.13 -22.22
C ALA A 15 11.49 -7.40 -21.04
N GLU A 16 11.52 -6.07 -21.10
CA GLU A 16 11.66 -5.26 -19.92
C GLU A 16 10.63 -5.82 -18.95
N GLU A 17 11.09 -6.39 -17.84
CA GLU A 17 10.22 -6.76 -16.74
C GLU A 17 9.47 -5.48 -16.38
N GLU A 18 8.26 -5.31 -16.89
CA GLU A 18 7.36 -4.25 -16.45
C GLU A 18 7.23 -4.47 -14.94
N SER A 19 7.95 -3.65 -14.19
CA SER A 19 7.99 -3.71 -12.73
C SER A 19 6.61 -3.34 -12.23
N PHE A 20 5.71 -4.32 -12.14
CA PHE A 20 4.40 -4.17 -11.54
C PHE A 20 4.56 -3.87 -10.05
N GLY A 21 4.43 -2.59 -9.67
CA GLY A 21 4.55 -2.15 -8.28
C GLY A 21 5.19 -0.77 -8.17
N PRO A 22 5.24 -0.20 -6.95
CA PRO A 22 5.90 1.08 -6.73
C PRO A 22 7.38 0.99 -7.08
N GLN A 23 7.90 2.03 -7.72
CA GLN A 23 9.32 2.10 -8.07
C GLN A 23 10.12 2.57 -6.84
N LEU A 24 11.14 1.81 -6.42
CA LEU A 24 12.01 2.22 -5.31
C LEU A 24 12.70 3.55 -5.60
N ILE A 25 12.84 4.39 -4.57
CA ILE A 25 13.42 5.73 -4.72
C ILE A 25 14.88 5.72 -5.18
N SER A 26 15.61 4.63 -4.92
CA SER A 26 16.98 4.41 -5.44
C SER A 26 17.06 4.47 -6.97
N ARG A 27 15.95 4.24 -7.69
CA ARG A 27 15.90 4.41 -9.15
C ARG A 27 16.21 5.84 -9.60
N LEU A 28 15.97 6.85 -8.76
CA LEU A 28 16.34 8.23 -9.05
C LEU A 28 17.86 8.45 -9.17
N GLU A 29 18.69 7.59 -8.55
CA GLU A 29 20.14 7.67 -8.70
C GLU A 29 20.56 7.42 -10.16
N GLN A 30 19.87 6.51 -10.84
CA GLN A 30 20.10 6.20 -12.26
C GLN A 30 19.69 7.36 -13.18
N CYS A 31 18.80 8.24 -12.71
CA CYS A 31 18.40 9.48 -13.39
C CYS A 31 19.33 10.67 -13.05
N GLY A 32 20.43 10.43 -12.35
CA GLY A 32 21.42 11.46 -12.03
C GLY A 32 21.08 12.31 -10.81
N ILE A 33 20.22 11.82 -9.91
CA ILE A 33 20.07 12.37 -8.56
C ILE A 33 21.20 11.81 -7.68
N ASN A 34 21.76 12.65 -6.81
CA ASN A 34 22.88 12.23 -5.95
C ASN A 34 22.38 11.29 -4.86
N ALA A 35 23.12 10.20 -4.57
CA ALA A 35 22.79 9.23 -3.53
C ALA A 35 22.59 9.87 -2.13
N ASN A 36 23.34 10.93 -1.79
CA ASN A 36 23.13 11.66 -0.54
C ASN A 36 21.81 12.43 -0.50
N ASP A 37 21.30 12.88 -1.65
CA ASP A 37 19.99 13.53 -1.72
C ASP A 37 18.88 12.48 -1.69
N VAL A 38 19.06 11.31 -2.32
CA VAL A 38 18.15 10.16 -2.19
C VAL A 38 18.02 9.70 -0.74
N LYS A 39 19.15 9.55 -0.03
CA LYS A 39 19.14 9.19 1.40
C LYS A 39 18.36 10.19 2.27
N LYS A 40 18.43 11.49 1.98
CA LYS A 40 17.64 12.50 2.70
C LYS A 40 16.15 12.38 2.42
N LEU A 41 15.77 11.98 1.20
CA LEU A 41 14.38 11.73 0.84
C LEU A 41 13.86 10.50 1.62
N GLU A 42 14.65 9.44 1.71
CA GLU A 42 14.33 8.26 2.53
C GLU A 42 14.17 8.61 4.02
N GLU A 43 15.11 9.39 4.58
CA GLU A 43 15.03 9.88 5.97
C GLU A 43 13.81 10.79 6.22
N ALA A 44 13.28 11.41 5.16
CA ALA A 44 12.06 12.22 5.21
C ALA A 44 10.77 11.41 4.94
N GLY A 45 10.86 10.09 4.73
CA GLY A 45 9.71 9.20 4.54
C GLY A 45 9.34 8.92 3.07
N PHE A 46 10.13 9.40 2.10
CA PHE A 46 9.95 9.08 0.69
C PHE A 46 10.73 7.82 0.35
N HIS A 47 10.01 6.70 0.15
CA HIS A 47 10.63 5.41 -0.18
C HIS A 47 10.42 4.99 -1.64
N THR A 48 9.55 5.70 -2.37
CA THR A 48 9.23 5.38 -3.77
C THR A 48 9.32 6.63 -4.66
N VAL A 49 9.49 6.41 -5.96
CA VAL A 49 9.50 7.48 -6.97
C VAL A 49 8.13 8.16 -7.04
N GLU A 50 7.04 7.40 -6.90
CA GLU A 50 5.67 7.93 -6.87
C GLU A 50 5.46 8.89 -5.69
N ALA A 51 5.99 8.56 -4.51
CA ALA A 51 5.88 9.44 -3.34
C ALA A 51 6.52 10.81 -3.60
N VAL A 52 7.67 10.84 -4.30
CA VAL A 52 8.34 12.08 -4.71
C VAL A 52 7.54 12.81 -5.80
N ALA A 53 7.03 12.08 -6.79
CA ALA A 53 6.27 12.66 -7.91
C ALA A 53 4.95 13.32 -7.45
N TYR A 54 4.29 12.75 -6.45
CA TYR A 54 3.04 13.28 -5.89
C TYR A 54 3.26 14.39 -4.85
N ALA A 55 4.46 14.52 -4.31
CA ALA A 55 4.78 15.52 -3.31
C ALA A 55 4.78 16.94 -3.90
N PRO A 56 4.17 17.93 -3.23
CA PRO A 56 4.35 19.32 -3.61
C PRO A 56 5.81 19.74 -3.39
N LYS A 57 6.35 20.59 -4.28
CA LYS A 57 7.71 21.14 -4.16
C LYS A 57 8.03 21.69 -2.76
N LYS A 58 7.05 22.30 -2.09
CA LYS A 58 7.20 22.84 -0.73
C LYS A 58 7.62 21.78 0.29
N GLU A 59 7.16 20.55 0.16
CA GLU A 59 7.50 19.45 1.06
C GLU A 59 8.98 19.06 0.90
N LEU A 60 9.45 18.93 -0.35
CA LEU A 60 10.86 18.67 -0.63
C LEU A 60 11.78 19.80 -0.12
N LEU A 61 11.32 21.05 -0.16
CA LEU A 61 12.07 22.19 0.36
C LEU A 61 12.18 22.20 1.90
N ASN A 62 11.27 21.53 2.61
CA ASN A 62 11.36 21.39 4.06
C ASN A 62 12.44 20.38 4.48
N ILE A 63 12.96 19.58 3.54
CA ILE A 63 14.01 18.61 3.80
C ILE A 63 15.36 19.33 3.89
N LYS A 64 16.02 19.18 5.03
CA LYS A 64 17.30 19.85 5.31
C LYS A 64 18.35 19.48 4.26
N GLY A 65 18.85 20.50 3.56
CA GLY A 65 19.92 20.34 2.57
C GLY A 65 19.43 19.99 1.16
N ILE A 66 18.13 20.11 0.88
CA ILE A 66 17.56 20.17 -0.46
C ILE A 66 17.31 21.64 -0.80
N SER A 67 17.98 22.15 -1.84
CA SER A 67 17.76 23.50 -2.35
C SER A 67 16.67 23.51 -3.42
N GLU A 68 16.22 24.70 -3.79
CA GLU A 68 15.20 24.86 -4.83
C GLU A 68 15.59 24.20 -6.17
N ALA A 69 16.81 24.46 -6.64
CA ALA A 69 17.32 23.85 -7.87
C ALA A 69 17.40 22.32 -7.80
N LYS A 70 17.69 21.76 -6.60
CA LYS A 70 17.68 20.30 -6.40
C LYS A 70 16.27 19.74 -6.43
N ALA A 71 15.32 20.39 -5.76
CA ALA A 71 13.92 19.97 -5.74
C ALA A 71 13.33 19.97 -7.16
N ASP A 72 13.59 21.01 -7.96
CA ASP A 72 13.15 21.07 -9.36
C ASP A 72 13.72 19.92 -10.19
N LYS A 73 15.03 19.64 -10.03
CA LYS A 73 15.66 18.51 -10.73
C LYS A 73 15.06 17.17 -10.30
N ILE A 74 14.89 16.94 -9.00
CA ILE A 74 14.30 15.70 -8.45
C ILE A 74 12.89 15.48 -9.02
N LEU A 75 12.03 16.48 -8.98
CA LEU A 75 10.66 16.39 -9.51
C LEU A 75 10.65 16.16 -11.02
N ALA A 76 11.54 16.83 -11.77
CA ALA A 76 11.64 16.67 -13.21
C ALA A 76 12.07 15.25 -13.61
N GLU A 77 12.99 14.62 -12.87
CA GLU A 77 13.39 13.24 -13.12
C GLU A 77 12.32 12.23 -12.68
N ALA A 78 11.67 12.45 -11.52
CA ALA A 78 10.59 11.58 -11.06
C ALA A 78 9.39 11.58 -12.04
N ALA A 79 9.05 12.73 -12.62
CA ALA A 79 7.97 12.86 -13.59
C ALA A 79 8.21 12.13 -14.92
N LYS A 80 9.45 11.76 -15.24
CA LYS A 80 9.75 10.91 -16.42
C LYS A 80 9.42 9.44 -16.16
N LEU A 81 9.47 9.02 -14.90
CA LEU A 81 9.25 7.64 -14.48
C LEU A 81 7.78 7.37 -14.09
N VAL A 82 7.06 8.42 -13.69
CA VAL A 82 5.67 8.32 -13.22
C VAL A 82 4.74 9.04 -14.21
N PRO A 83 3.89 8.32 -14.96
CA PRO A 83 2.98 8.94 -15.92
C PRO A 83 1.86 9.69 -15.21
N MET A 84 1.99 11.02 -15.11
CA MET A 84 1.01 11.92 -14.46
C MET A 84 0.13 12.71 -15.45
N GLY A 85 0.21 12.38 -16.74
CA GLY A 85 -0.51 13.08 -17.82
C GLY A 85 -1.96 12.63 -17.99
N PHE A 86 -2.64 13.27 -18.95
CA PHE A 86 -3.97 12.83 -19.38
C PHE A 86 -3.91 11.46 -20.06
N THR A 87 -4.88 10.60 -19.72
CA THR A 87 -5.12 9.30 -20.34
C THR A 87 -6.58 9.20 -20.80
N THR A 88 -6.88 8.26 -21.68
CA THR A 88 -8.26 8.02 -22.13
C THR A 88 -9.09 7.31 -21.06
N ALA A 89 -10.40 7.53 -21.04
CA ALA A 89 -11.29 6.82 -20.11
C ALA A 89 -11.26 5.30 -20.33
N THR A 90 -11.03 4.84 -21.56
CA THR A 90 -10.90 3.41 -21.91
C THR A 90 -9.67 2.79 -21.25
N GLU A 91 -8.52 3.45 -21.34
CA GLU A 91 -7.28 2.99 -20.71
C GLU A 91 -7.42 2.98 -19.18
N PHE A 92 -8.04 4.01 -18.60
CA PHE A 92 -8.31 4.03 -17.16
C PHE A 92 -9.28 2.90 -16.73
N HIS A 93 -10.28 2.58 -17.54
CA HIS A 93 -11.19 1.46 -17.28
C HIS A 93 -10.47 0.10 -17.31
N GLN A 94 -9.54 -0.11 -18.24
CA GLN A 94 -8.70 -1.31 -18.29
C GLN A 94 -7.85 -1.44 -17.02
N ARG A 95 -7.17 -0.36 -16.60
CA ARG A 95 -6.43 -0.35 -15.32
C ARG A 95 -7.31 -0.67 -14.12
N ARG A 96 -8.56 -0.18 -14.10
CA ARG A 96 -9.52 -0.52 -13.04
C ARG A 96 -9.94 -1.99 -13.04
N SER A 97 -9.89 -2.67 -14.18
CA SER A 97 -10.19 -4.11 -14.26
C SER A 97 -9.09 -4.99 -13.65
N GLU A 98 -7.90 -4.42 -13.42
CA GLU A 98 -6.76 -5.09 -12.77
C GLU A 98 -6.78 -4.91 -11.24
N ILE A 99 -7.73 -4.13 -10.69
CA ILE A 99 -7.84 -3.93 -9.24
C ILE A 99 -8.20 -5.25 -8.58
N ILE A 100 -7.35 -5.67 -7.64
CA ILE A 100 -7.59 -6.84 -6.81
C ILE A 100 -8.68 -6.50 -5.79
N GLN A 101 -9.63 -7.43 -5.62
CA GLN A 101 -10.69 -7.36 -4.61
C GLN A 101 -10.52 -8.52 -3.61
N ILE A 102 -10.31 -8.19 -2.33
CA ILE A 102 -10.05 -9.16 -1.27
C ILE A 102 -11.38 -9.67 -0.70
N THR A 103 -11.57 -10.99 -0.68
CA THR A 103 -12.76 -11.61 -0.10
C THR A 103 -12.90 -11.30 1.39
N THR A 104 -14.12 -11.00 1.80
CA THR A 104 -14.51 -10.84 3.21
C THR A 104 -14.74 -12.17 3.93
N GLY A 105 -14.69 -13.28 3.18
CA GLY A 105 -15.03 -14.62 3.64
C GLY A 105 -16.52 -14.90 3.77
N SER A 106 -17.38 -13.96 3.36
CA SER A 106 -18.83 -14.15 3.26
C SER A 106 -19.29 -13.86 1.84
N LYS A 107 -19.89 -14.85 1.18
CA LYS A 107 -20.39 -14.71 -0.20
C LYS A 107 -21.42 -13.59 -0.34
N GLU A 108 -22.28 -13.40 0.65
CA GLU A 108 -23.31 -12.35 0.61
C GLU A 108 -22.70 -10.95 0.78
N LEU A 109 -21.65 -10.81 1.60
CA LEU A 109 -20.96 -9.54 1.76
C LEU A 109 -20.11 -9.23 0.53
N ASP A 110 -19.41 -10.21 -0.03
CA ASP A 110 -18.66 -10.05 -1.28
C ASP A 110 -19.59 -9.67 -2.43
N LYS A 111 -20.79 -10.28 -2.51
CA LYS A 111 -21.81 -9.89 -3.50
C LYS A 111 -22.31 -8.46 -3.30
N LEU A 112 -22.52 -8.03 -2.05
CA LEU A 112 -22.90 -6.65 -1.74
C LEU A 112 -21.82 -5.65 -2.16
N LEU A 113 -20.55 -6.01 -1.97
CA LEU A 113 -19.38 -5.22 -2.37
C LEU A 113 -18.98 -5.40 -3.84
N GLN A 114 -19.71 -6.20 -4.61
CA GLN A 114 -19.42 -6.51 -6.01
C GLN A 114 -18.02 -7.12 -6.22
N GLY A 115 -17.58 -7.95 -5.27
CA GLY A 115 -16.39 -8.79 -5.36
C GLY A 115 -15.64 -8.91 -4.03
N GLY A 116 -15.52 -7.82 -3.27
CA GLY A 116 -14.79 -7.80 -2.01
C GLY A 116 -14.28 -6.39 -1.68
N ILE A 117 -13.26 -6.31 -0.82
CA ILE A 117 -12.60 -5.06 -0.46
C ILE A 117 -11.62 -4.67 -1.58
N GLU A 118 -11.85 -3.52 -2.23
CA GLU A 118 -11.00 -3.01 -3.32
C GLU A 118 -9.62 -2.56 -2.81
N THR A 119 -8.56 -3.06 -3.43
CA THR A 119 -7.19 -2.53 -3.23
C THR A 119 -7.01 -1.14 -3.84
N GLY A 120 -6.03 -0.38 -3.33
CA GLY A 120 -5.79 1.00 -3.78
C GLY A 120 -6.87 2.01 -3.35
N SER A 121 -7.73 1.64 -2.40
CA SER A 121 -8.78 2.49 -1.85
C SER A 121 -8.76 2.51 -0.31
N ILE A 122 -9.41 3.52 0.29
CA ILE A 122 -9.69 3.54 1.73
C ILE A 122 -11.16 3.14 1.93
N THR A 123 -11.39 2.05 2.66
CA THR A 123 -12.73 1.58 3.03
C THR A 123 -12.97 1.78 4.53
N GLU A 124 -13.97 2.58 4.90
CA GLU A 124 -14.33 2.82 6.30
C GLU A 124 -15.45 1.87 6.76
N LEU A 125 -15.23 1.21 7.91
CA LEU A 125 -16.22 0.39 8.59
C LEU A 125 -16.70 1.09 9.87
N PHE A 126 -17.90 1.66 9.84
CA PHE A 126 -18.51 2.31 11.00
C PHE A 126 -19.74 1.54 11.52
N GLY A 127 -20.06 1.72 12.79
CA GLY A 127 -21.22 1.10 13.44
C GLY A 127 -21.05 1.01 14.95
N GLU A 128 -22.12 0.62 15.63
CA GLU A 128 -22.16 0.54 17.09
C GLU A 128 -21.11 -0.40 17.70
N PHE A 129 -20.88 -0.26 19.00
CA PHE A 129 -20.04 -1.22 19.73
C PHE A 129 -20.60 -2.65 19.59
N ARG A 130 -19.71 -3.64 19.51
CA ARG A 130 -20.03 -5.08 19.33
C ARG A 130 -20.69 -5.48 18.00
N THR A 131 -20.71 -4.62 16.98
CA THR A 131 -21.21 -5.00 15.64
C THR A 131 -20.25 -5.88 14.82
N GLY A 132 -19.03 -6.13 15.31
CA GLY A 132 -18.08 -7.05 14.69
C GLY A 132 -17.02 -6.43 13.79
N LYS A 133 -16.82 -5.10 13.81
CA LYS A 133 -15.79 -4.38 13.03
C LYS A 133 -14.40 -5.03 13.13
N THR A 134 -13.86 -5.14 14.34
CA THR A 134 -12.58 -5.82 14.63
C THR A 134 -12.56 -7.29 14.17
N GLN A 135 -13.70 -7.99 14.18
CA GLN A 135 -13.74 -9.38 13.71
C GLN A 135 -13.59 -9.48 12.18
N LEU A 136 -14.18 -8.53 11.45
CA LEU A 136 -13.97 -8.43 10.01
C LEU A 136 -12.50 -8.07 9.70
N CYS A 137 -11.90 -7.13 10.46
CA CYS A 137 -10.47 -6.80 10.35
C CYS A 137 -9.57 -8.03 10.54
N HIS A 138 -9.78 -8.83 11.58
CA HIS A 138 -9.03 -10.08 11.79
C HIS A 138 -9.19 -11.07 10.63
N THR A 139 -10.38 -11.15 10.03
CA THR A 139 -10.63 -12.03 8.88
C THR A 139 -9.87 -11.54 7.66
N LEU A 140 -9.92 -10.24 7.37
CA LEU A 140 -9.26 -9.62 6.23
C LEU A 140 -7.73 -9.70 6.32
N ALA A 141 -7.16 -9.63 7.53
CA ALA A 141 -5.72 -9.82 7.76
C ALA A 141 -5.20 -11.21 7.36
N VAL A 142 -6.09 -12.20 7.24
CA VAL A 142 -5.78 -13.55 6.76
C VAL A 142 -6.17 -13.71 5.29
N THR A 143 -7.36 -13.26 4.88
CA THR A 143 -7.82 -13.45 3.50
C THR A 143 -6.99 -12.68 2.48
N CYS A 144 -6.37 -11.55 2.85
CA CYS A 144 -5.45 -10.83 1.96
C CYS A 144 -4.23 -11.66 1.56
N GLN A 145 -3.86 -12.66 2.35
CA GLN A 145 -2.71 -13.54 2.11
C GLN A 145 -3.03 -14.70 1.16
N LEU A 146 -4.31 -14.92 0.85
CA LEU A 146 -4.70 -15.97 -0.09
C LEU A 146 -4.18 -15.68 -1.50
N PRO A 147 -4.01 -16.74 -2.32
CA PRO A 147 -3.85 -16.61 -3.76
C PRO A 147 -4.94 -15.75 -4.42
N ILE A 148 -4.60 -15.05 -5.51
CA ILE A 148 -5.54 -14.17 -6.23
C ILE A 148 -6.72 -14.99 -6.79
N ASP A 149 -6.48 -16.20 -7.27
CA ASP A 149 -7.52 -17.11 -7.78
C ASP A 149 -8.49 -17.61 -6.69
N ARG A 150 -8.15 -17.41 -5.42
CA ARG A 150 -8.99 -17.68 -4.24
C ARG A 150 -9.55 -16.41 -3.59
N GLY A 151 -9.46 -15.26 -4.28
CA GLY A 151 -9.97 -13.97 -3.82
C GLY A 151 -9.10 -13.29 -2.77
N GLY A 152 -7.80 -13.63 -2.69
CA GLY A 152 -6.83 -12.89 -1.89
C GLY A 152 -6.04 -11.87 -2.70
N GLY A 153 -4.99 -11.31 -2.08
CA GLY A 153 -4.10 -10.34 -2.71
C GLY A 153 -2.62 -10.74 -2.77
N GLU A 154 -2.31 -11.97 -2.35
CA GLU A 154 -0.94 -12.51 -2.30
C GLU A 154 0.06 -11.55 -1.64
N GLY A 155 -0.33 -10.98 -0.50
CA GLY A 155 0.51 -10.02 0.22
C GLY A 155 0.31 -10.08 1.72
N LYS A 156 1.31 -9.54 2.43
CA LYS A 156 1.31 -9.40 3.89
C LYS A 156 0.20 -8.45 4.36
N ALA A 157 -0.17 -8.56 5.63
CA ALA A 157 -1.07 -7.62 6.28
C ALA A 157 -0.30 -6.73 7.27
N MET A 158 -0.78 -5.50 7.45
CA MET A 158 -0.33 -4.61 8.51
C MET A 158 -1.51 -4.19 9.37
N TYR A 159 -1.35 -4.23 10.70
CA TYR A 159 -2.41 -3.97 11.66
C TYR A 159 -1.92 -2.96 12.71
N ILE A 160 -2.47 -1.76 12.65
CA ILE A 160 -2.29 -0.69 13.64
C ILE A 160 -3.50 -0.72 14.57
N ASP A 161 -3.30 -1.17 15.81
CA ASP A 161 -4.34 -1.28 16.84
C ASP A 161 -4.25 -0.10 17.82
N THR A 162 -5.36 0.54 18.11
CA THR A 162 -5.44 1.65 19.07
C THR A 162 -6.25 1.29 20.32
N GLU A 163 -7.02 0.19 20.27
CA GLU A 163 -7.93 -0.21 21.35
C GLU A 163 -7.40 -1.42 22.15
N GLY A 164 -6.33 -2.07 21.70
CA GLY A 164 -5.77 -3.25 22.35
C GLY A 164 -6.60 -4.51 22.12
N THR A 165 -7.31 -4.57 21.00
CA THR A 165 -8.29 -5.63 20.69
C THR A 165 -7.76 -6.70 19.74
N PHE A 166 -6.52 -6.56 19.27
CA PHE A 166 -5.88 -7.56 18.44
C PHE A 166 -5.68 -8.89 19.18
N ARG A 167 -6.10 -10.01 18.58
CA ARG A 167 -5.99 -11.36 19.16
C ARG A 167 -5.47 -12.34 18.11
N PRO A 168 -4.18 -12.72 18.14
CA PRO A 168 -3.59 -13.65 17.16
C PRO A 168 -4.32 -14.98 17.04
N GLU A 169 -4.94 -15.46 18.12
CA GLU A 169 -5.71 -16.71 18.12
C GLU A 169 -6.91 -16.64 17.15
N ARG A 170 -7.45 -15.44 16.90
CA ARG A 170 -8.51 -15.23 15.92
C ARG A 170 -8.01 -15.40 14.49
N LEU A 171 -6.77 -15.01 14.19
CA LEU A 171 -6.15 -15.22 12.88
C LEU A 171 -5.94 -16.72 12.63
N LEU A 172 -5.47 -17.46 13.63
CA LEU A 172 -5.29 -18.91 13.53
C LEU A 172 -6.59 -19.65 13.19
N ALA A 173 -7.71 -19.26 13.80
CA ALA A 173 -9.01 -19.84 13.49
C ALA A 173 -9.45 -19.57 12.03
N VAL A 174 -9.14 -18.38 11.49
CA VAL A 174 -9.42 -18.07 10.09
C VAL A 174 -8.46 -18.81 9.16
N ALA A 175 -7.19 -18.94 9.53
CA ALA A 175 -6.19 -19.70 8.77
C ALA A 175 -6.61 -21.17 8.61
N GLU A 176 -7.08 -21.80 9.69
CA GLU A 176 -7.61 -23.17 9.68
C GLU A 176 -8.74 -23.34 8.67
N ARG A 177 -9.70 -22.39 8.65
CA ARG A 177 -10.83 -22.40 7.69
C ARG A 177 -10.36 -22.43 6.23
N TYR A 178 -9.26 -21.73 5.91
CA TYR A 178 -8.75 -21.64 4.54
C TYR A 178 -7.65 -22.65 4.21
N GLY A 179 -7.26 -23.50 5.17
CA GLY A 179 -6.18 -24.47 5.02
C GLY A 179 -4.80 -23.84 4.89
N LEU A 180 -4.58 -22.70 5.56
CA LEU A 180 -3.28 -22.01 5.60
C LEU A 180 -2.45 -22.47 6.80
N SER A 181 -1.12 -22.41 6.66
CA SER A 181 -0.19 -22.61 7.79
C SER A 181 -0.36 -21.47 8.80
N GLY A 182 -0.70 -21.81 10.04
CA GLY A 182 -0.92 -20.82 11.09
C GLY A 182 0.34 -20.01 11.43
N SER A 183 1.53 -20.63 11.42
CA SER A 183 2.79 -19.92 11.63
C SER A 183 3.03 -18.88 10.54
N ASP A 184 2.88 -19.29 9.29
CA ASP A 184 3.19 -18.45 8.13
C ASP A 184 2.19 -17.29 8.06
N VAL A 185 0.93 -17.53 8.41
CA VAL A 185 -0.09 -16.48 8.50
C VAL A 185 0.31 -15.44 9.54
N LEU A 186 0.76 -15.84 10.73
CA LEU A 186 1.16 -14.91 11.78
C LEU A 186 2.44 -14.14 11.41
N ASP A 187 3.44 -14.80 10.81
CA ASP A 187 4.68 -14.16 10.36
C ASP A 187 4.44 -13.11 9.26
N ASN A 188 3.35 -13.26 8.49
CA ASN A 188 2.92 -12.34 7.45
C ASN A 188 2.00 -11.20 7.95
N VAL A 189 1.74 -11.08 9.25
CA VAL A 189 1.01 -9.94 9.83
C VAL A 189 1.93 -9.08 10.69
N ALA A 190 2.24 -7.88 10.21
CA ALA A 190 2.91 -6.85 11.02
C ALA A 190 1.91 -6.20 11.97
N TYR A 191 2.22 -6.16 13.26
CA TYR A 191 1.37 -5.57 14.30
C TYR A 191 2.08 -4.43 15.03
N ALA A 192 1.36 -3.32 15.24
CA ALA A 192 1.80 -2.23 16.11
C ALA A 192 0.62 -1.68 16.92
N ARG A 193 0.89 -1.25 18.16
CA ARG A 193 -0.10 -0.58 19.00
C ARG A 193 0.18 0.92 19.07
N GLY A 194 -0.75 1.73 18.57
CA GLY A 194 -0.76 3.18 18.75
C GLY A 194 -1.23 3.55 20.16
N PHE A 195 -0.54 4.47 20.82
CA PHE A 195 -0.85 4.88 22.20
C PHE A 195 -1.32 6.33 22.31
N ASN A 196 -1.06 7.14 21.29
CA ASN A 196 -1.51 8.52 21.14
C ASN A 196 -1.50 8.88 19.64
N THR A 197 -2.11 10.01 19.31
CA THR A 197 -2.29 10.47 17.92
C THR A 197 -0.98 10.72 17.16
N ASP A 198 0.04 11.26 17.84
CA ASP A 198 1.39 11.45 17.26
C ASP A 198 2.04 10.11 16.90
N HIS A 199 1.97 9.13 17.80
CA HIS A 199 2.52 7.80 17.59
C HIS A 199 1.78 7.07 16.47
N GLN A 200 0.45 7.19 16.38
CA GLN A 200 -0.32 6.65 15.26
C GLN A 200 0.16 7.20 13.92
N THR A 201 0.49 8.50 13.85
CA THR A 201 1.06 9.13 12.66
C THR A 201 2.48 8.61 12.38
N GLN A 202 3.33 8.47 13.41
CA GLN A 202 4.68 7.93 13.27
C GLN A 202 4.70 6.50 12.72
N LEU A 203 3.74 5.65 13.12
CA LEU A 203 3.62 4.28 12.62
C LEU A 203 3.38 4.23 11.11
N LEU A 204 2.74 5.24 10.51
CA LEU A 204 2.53 5.30 9.06
C LEU A 204 3.84 5.58 8.29
N TYR A 205 4.77 6.35 8.85
CA TYR A 205 6.10 6.52 8.25
C TYR A 205 6.93 5.25 8.30
N GLN A 206 6.81 4.46 9.37
CA GLN A 206 7.45 3.14 9.42
C GLN A 206 6.79 2.17 8.43
N ALA A 207 5.47 2.24 8.31
CA ALA A 207 4.70 1.44 7.37
C ALA A 207 5.14 1.66 5.92
N SER A 208 5.36 2.91 5.50
CA SER A 208 5.79 3.22 4.13
C SER A 208 7.16 2.62 3.81
N ALA A 209 8.10 2.61 4.75
CA ALA A 209 9.40 1.94 4.59
C ALA A 209 9.23 0.42 4.43
N MET A 210 8.43 -0.22 5.29
CA MET A 210 8.18 -1.67 5.22
C MET A 210 7.49 -2.08 3.91
N MET A 211 6.57 -1.25 3.41
CA MET A 211 5.84 -1.48 2.16
C MET A 211 6.70 -1.30 0.90
N ALA A 212 7.83 -0.58 1.00
CA ALA A 212 8.79 -0.49 -0.08
C ALA A 212 9.63 -1.78 -0.22
N GLU A 213 9.93 -2.46 0.89
CA GLU A 213 10.77 -3.66 0.88
C GLU A 213 9.99 -4.96 0.65
N SER A 214 8.73 -5.02 1.08
CA SER A 214 7.88 -6.20 0.99
C SER A 214 6.51 -5.86 0.44
N ARG A 215 5.92 -6.79 -0.31
CA ARG A 215 4.54 -6.65 -0.79
C ARG A 215 3.53 -6.81 0.35
N TYR A 216 2.80 -5.73 0.63
CA TYR A 216 1.61 -5.73 1.50
C TYR A 216 0.34 -5.62 0.65
N ALA A 217 -0.72 -6.31 1.07
CA ALA A 217 -2.02 -6.29 0.41
C ALA A 217 -3.10 -5.54 1.22
N LEU A 218 -2.87 -5.34 2.52
CA LEU A 218 -3.85 -4.72 3.41
C LEU A 218 -3.17 -3.96 4.56
N LEU A 219 -3.64 -2.74 4.82
CA LEU A 219 -3.35 -1.97 6.03
C LEU A 219 -4.66 -1.75 6.80
N ILE A 220 -4.68 -2.19 8.06
CA ILE A 220 -5.80 -2.00 8.98
C ILE A 220 -5.40 -0.99 10.04
N VAL A 221 -6.29 -0.04 10.34
CA VAL A 221 -6.17 0.89 11.46
C VAL A 221 -7.42 0.75 12.34
N ASP A 222 -7.33 -0.03 13.42
CA ASP A 222 -8.45 -0.39 14.28
C ASP A 222 -8.29 0.17 15.72
N SER A 223 -8.95 1.26 16.09
CA SER A 223 -9.72 2.17 15.23
C SER A 223 -8.94 3.44 14.92
N ALA A 224 -9.20 4.01 13.74
CA ALA A 224 -8.56 5.25 13.31
C ALA A 224 -8.91 6.47 14.18
N THR A 225 -10.03 6.43 14.93
CA THR A 225 -10.58 7.60 15.62
C THR A 225 -10.52 7.55 17.14
N ALA A 226 -10.21 6.40 17.75
CA ALA A 226 -10.23 6.25 19.20
C ALA A 226 -9.29 7.24 19.91
N LEU A 227 -8.03 7.33 19.46
CA LEU A 227 -7.01 8.20 20.07
C LEU A 227 -7.35 9.68 19.92
N TYR A 228 -7.94 10.07 18.78
CA TYR A 228 -8.34 11.46 18.55
C TYR A 228 -9.47 11.92 19.49
N ARG A 229 -10.32 11.00 19.95
CA ARG A 229 -11.40 11.33 20.92
C ARG A 229 -10.88 11.51 22.34
N THR A 230 -9.79 10.83 22.69
CA THR A 230 -9.20 10.91 24.04
C THR A 230 -8.22 12.07 24.13
N ASP A 231 -7.38 12.25 23.12
CA ASP A 231 -6.26 13.18 23.16
C ASP A 231 -6.71 14.62 22.90
N TYR A 232 -7.74 14.81 22.07
CA TYR A 232 -8.29 16.12 21.71
C TYR A 232 -9.71 16.28 22.27
N SER A 233 -9.81 16.62 23.55
CA SER A 233 -11.09 16.77 24.25
C SER A 233 -11.70 18.17 24.07
N GLY A 234 -10.92 19.17 23.65
CA GLY A 234 -11.39 20.54 23.43
C GLY A 234 -11.84 20.82 21.99
N ARG A 235 -12.95 21.55 21.81
CA ARG A 235 -13.46 21.97 20.47
C ARG A 235 -12.45 22.77 19.63
N GLY A 236 -11.40 23.35 20.25
CA GLY A 236 -10.35 24.11 19.56
C GLY A 236 -9.07 23.31 19.27
N GLU A 237 -8.98 22.04 19.70
CA GLU A 237 -7.74 21.26 19.60
C GLU A 237 -7.69 20.38 18.33
N LEU A 238 -8.82 20.21 17.62
CA LEU A 238 -8.90 19.45 16.37
C LEU A 238 -8.49 20.26 15.12
N SER A 239 -8.28 21.57 15.26
CA SER A 239 -7.97 22.49 14.16
C SER A 239 -6.52 22.96 14.11
N ALA A 240 -5.65 22.40 14.98
CA ALA A 240 -4.25 22.79 15.12
C ALA A 240 -3.31 21.81 14.40
#